data_AF-A0A1I4TYK3-F1
#
_entry.id   AF-A0A1I4TYK3-F1
#
_cell.length_a   1.000
_cell.length_b   1.000
_cell.length_c   1.000
_cell.angle_alpha   90.00
_cell.angle_beta   90.00
_cell.angle_gamma   90.00
#
_symmetry.space_group_name_H-M   'P 1'
#
loop_
_entity.id
_entity.type
_entity.pdbx_description
1 polymer ?
#
loop_
_entity_poly.entity_id
_entity_poly.type
_entity_poly.pdbx_seq_one_letter_code
_entity_poly.pdbx_strand_id
1 'polypeptide(L)' 'MALAVLAVVLAVENRGLVEIRLLIPVVTLPLWTALAGMLIIGIVVGLLVGRPRK' A
#
# COMPACT_ATOMS: atom_id res chain seq x y z
N MET A 1 9.07 -11.00 11.43
CA MET A 1 8.03 -10.69 12.44
C MET A 1 7.87 -9.19 12.69
N ALA A 2 8.94 -8.43 12.94
CA ALA A 2 8.86 -6.99 13.21
C ALA A 2 8.08 -6.17 12.16
N LEU A 3 8.27 -6.43 10.88
CA LEU A 3 7.57 -5.70 9.79
C LEU A 3 6.05 -5.89 9.82
N ALA A 4 5.57 -7.09 10.18
CA ALA A 4 4.13 -7.34 10.29
C ALA A 4 3.53 -6.57 11.47
N VAL A 5 4.23 -6.53 12.60
CA VAL A 5 3.82 -5.75 13.77
C VAL A 5 3.77 -4.26 13.44
N LEU A 6 4.80 -3.74 12.76
CA LEU A 6 4.83 -2.34 12.32
C LEU A 6 3.68 -2.02 11.34
N ALA A 7 3.35 -2.94 10.43
CA ALA A 7 2.23 -2.76 9.51
C ALA A 7 0.88 -2.71 10.25
N VAL A 8 0.69 -3.54 11.28
CA VAL A 8 -0.51 -3.53 12.12
C VAL A 8 -0.61 -2.23 12.94
N VAL A 9 0.48 -1.83 13.60
CA VAL A 9 0.54 -0.57 14.36
C VAL A 9 0.25 0.62 13.43
N LEU A 10 0.86 0.66 12.26
CA LEU A 10 0.61 1.68 11.25
C LEU A 10 -0.88 1.74 10.87
N ALA A 11 -1.53 0.59 10.64
CA ALA A 11 -2.95 0.52 10.28
C ALA A 11 -3.89 0.95 11.42
N VAL A 12 -3.52 0.71 12.67
CA VAL A 12 -4.31 1.09 13.86
C VAL A 12 -4.14 2.58 14.18
N GLU A 13 -2.92 3.10 14.14
CA GLU A 13 -2.62 4.51 14.43
C GLU A 13 -3.12 5.45 13.32
N ASN A 14 -3.00 5.05 12.05
CA ASN A 14 -3.31 5.93 10.91
C ASN A 14 -4.73 5.72 10.38
N ARG A 15 -5.73 5.62 11.27
CA ARG A 15 -7.16 5.50 10.89
C ARG A 15 -7.75 6.81 10.37
N GLY A 16 -7.06 7.93 10.58
CA GLY A 16 -7.49 9.25 10.12
C GLY A 16 -7.68 9.28 8.61
N LEU A 17 -8.80 9.84 8.17
CA LEU A 17 -9.06 10.08 6.75
C LEU A 17 -8.18 11.22 6.27
N VAL A 18 -7.34 10.95 5.27
CA VAL A 18 -6.45 11.95 4.66
C VAL A 18 -6.84 12.10 3.20
N GLU A 19 -6.83 13.33 2.71
CA GLU A 19 -7.02 13.61 1.29
C GLU A 19 -5.71 13.37 0.53
N ILE A 20 -5.72 12.41 -0.39
CA ILE A 20 -4.55 12.06 -1.20
C ILE A 20 -4.86 12.38 -2.65
N ARG A 21 -4.05 13.24 -3.28
CA ARG A 21 -4.12 13.54 -4.71
C ARG A 21 -3.22 12.57 -5.46
N LEU A 22 -3.82 11.60 -6.15
CA LEU A 22 -3.07 10.52 -6.79
C LEU A 22 -2.38 10.98 -8.09
N LEU A 23 -3.07 11.79 -8.90
CA LEU A 23 -2.51 12.48 -10.09
C LEU A 23 -3.43 13.67 -10.44
N ILE A 24 -4.66 13.34 -10.81
CA ILE A 24 -5.76 14.28 -11.07
C ILE A 24 -6.87 14.13 -10.00
N PRO A 25 -7.31 12.91 -9.63
CA PRO A 25 -8.36 12.76 -8.62
C PRO A 25 -7.80 12.92 -7.20
N VAL A 26 -8.64 13.48 -6.33
CA VAL A 26 -8.45 13.50 -4.88
C VAL A 26 -9.29 12.38 -4.29
N VAL A 27 -8.68 11.52 -3.49
CA VAL A 27 -9.37 10.40 -2.85
C VAL A 27 -9.14 10.50 -1.35
N THR A 28 -10.23 10.38 -0.59
CA THR A 28 -10.21 10.46 0.87
C THR A 28 -10.23 9.06 1.45
N LEU A 29 -9.09 8.63 1.98
CA LEU A 29 -8.91 7.29 2.54
C LEU A 29 -7.82 7.29 3.60
N PRO A 30 -7.82 6.30 4.52
CA PRO A 30 -6.75 6.20 5.51
C PRO A 30 -5.41 5.92 4.81
N LEU A 31 -4.33 6.53 5.29
CA LEU A 31 -2.99 6.42 4.68
C LEU A 31 -2.53 4.97 4.50
N TRP A 32 -2.81 4.10 5.48
CA TRP A 32 -2.44 2.69 5.43
C TRP A 32 -3.08 1.94 4.25
N THR A 33 -4.28 2.35 3.81
CA THR A 33 -4.95 1.71 2.67
C THR A 33 -4.24 2.00 1.35
N ALA A 34 -3.73 3.23 1.17
CA ALA A 34 -2.93 3.60 0.01
C ALA A 34 -1.61 2.82 -0.03
N LEU A 35 -0.92 2.75 1.10
CA LEU A 35 0.35 2.01 1.22
C LEU A 35 0.17 0.51 0.99
N ALA A 36 -0.88 -0.09 1.55
CA ALA A 36 -1.20 -1.50 1.33
C ALA A 36 -1.54 -1.78 -0.13
N GLY A 37 -2.34 -0.93 -0.77
CA GLY A 37 -2.66 -1.04 -2.19
C GLY A 37 -1.41 -0.98 -3.06
N MET A 38 -0.53 -0.02 -2.82
CA MET A 38 0.72 0.11 -3.59
C MET A 38 1.67 -1.08 -3.37
N LEU A 39 1.74 -1.62 -2.14
CA LEU A 39 2.51 -2.83 -1.85
C LEU A 39 1.99 -4.02 -2.66
N ILE A 40 0.67 -4.23 -2.70
CA ILE A 40 0.06 -5.31 -3.48
C ILE A 40 0.37 -5.13 -4.97
N ILE A 41 0.21 -3.90 -5.50
CA ILE A 41 0.52 -3.60 -6.90
C ILE A 41 1.99 -3.92 -7.20
N GLY A 42 2.91 -3.46 -6.36
CA GLY A 42 4.35 -3.71 -6.51
C GLY A 42 4.69 -5.20 -6.50
N ILE A 43 4.08 -5.97 -5.59
CA ILE A 43 4.25 -7.43 -5.53
C ILE A 43 3.74 -8.09 -6.81
N VAL A 44 2.53 -7.75 -7.26
CA VAL A 44 1.93 -8.33 -8.47
C VAL A 44 2.80 -8.02 -9.69
N VAL A 45 3.21 -6.75 -9.87
CA VAL A 45 4.10 -6.35 -10.97
C VAL A 45 5.44 -7.07 -10.88
N GLY A 46 6.04 -7.14 -9.68
CA GLY A 46 7.30 -7.85 -9.45
C GLY A 46 7.22 -9.33 -9.78
N LEU A 47 6.11 -10.00 -9.44
CA LEU A 47 5.87 -11.40 -9.79
C LEU A 47 5.67 -11.60 -11.30
N LEU A 48 4.97 -10.68 -11.97
CA LEU A 48 4.76 -10.75 -13.43
C LEU A 48 6.05 -10.51 -14.21
N VAL A 49 6.87 -9.54 -13.81
CA VAL A 49 8.12 -9.16 -14.48
C VAL A 49 9.27 -10.10 -14.12
N GLY A 50 9.39 -10.47 -12.85
CA GLY A 50 10.45 -11.32 -12.30
C GLY A 50 10.23 -12.81 -12.57
N ARG A 51 9.12 -13.19 -13.22
CA ARG A 51 8.88 -14.57 -13.64
C ARG A 51 10.00 -14.99 -14.60
N PRO A 52 10.83 -16.00 -14.24
CA PRO A 52 11.90 -16.44 -15.12
C PRO A 52 11.30 -16.86 -16.46
N ARG A 53 11.74 -16.21 -17.54
CA ARG A 53 11.40 -16.62 -18.91
C ARG A 53 12.18 -17.90 -19.17
N LYS A 54 11.47 -19.02 -19.28
CA LYS A 54 12.03 -20.29 -19.71
C LYS A 54 12.25 -20.28 -21.22
#